data_AF-A0A251W8D5-F1
#
_entry.id   AF-A0A251W8D5-F1
#
_cell.length_a   1.000
_cell.length_b   1.000
_cell.length_c   1.000
_cell.angle_alpha   90.00
_cell.angle_beta   90.00
_cell.angle_gamma   90.00
#
_symmetry.space_group_name_H-M   'P 1'
#
loop_
_entity.id
_entity.type
_entity.pdbx_description
1 polymer ?
#
loop_
_entity_poly.entity_id
_entity_poly.type
_entity_poly.pdbx_seq_one_letter_code
_entity_poly.pdbx_strand_id
1 'polypeptide(L)'
;MAISSVVSNYELLVKPLVQPDADILGAGRTIIQGYFLTITNLNTSVAARLRLNFRAQSVDLNSQPLLAFLDANGTNSLLVPTLSGATSRTYTFTIEPGDTGLFILQPDVTQKSVVENANVEVRGYATLSLATPFGSNSFNLLVTPQQRGTFLPKGYTVPPVPPASAARTREDFDQLAYGLPTATGGSQITLAQINFPIGRPPILSPELLELDPDLLRQIQENPALLTRPGVDPVRMAPAIPADSLQQALNLMTERIEGLEVLMSQQVGQPVVTNGTVAVK
;
A
#
# COMPACT_ATOMS: atom_id res chain seq x y z
N MET A 1 -5.88 18.55 -11.62
CA MET A 1 -4.79 17.55 -11.50
C MET A 1 -4.63 17.23 -10.02
N ALA A 2 -4.32 15.99 -9.67
CA ALA A 2 -4.13 15.58 -8.27
C ALA A 2 -2.82 14.78 -8.11
N ILE A 3 -2.26 14.77 -6.90
CA ILE A 3 -1.10 13.92 -6.55
C ILE A 3 -1.52 12.47 -6.26
N SER A 4 -2.71 12.29 -5.71
CA SER A 4 -3.36 11.03 -5.36
C SER A 4 -4.83 11.08 -5.77
N SER A 5 -5.43 9.93 -6.08
CA SER A 5 -6.84 9.81 -6.46
C SER A 5 -7.42 8.50 -5.94
N VAL A 6 -8.68 8.51 -5.48
CA VAL A 6 -9.41 7.27 -5.19
C VAL A 6 -9.70 6.57 -6.53
N VAL A 7 -9.34 5.31 -6.66
CA VAL A 7 -9.59 4.52 -7.87
C VAL A 7 -11.00 3.96 -7.83
N SER A 8 -11.30 3.09 -6.87
CA SER A 8 -12.60 2.45 -6.65
C SER A 8 -12.69 1.89 -5.23
N ASN A 9 -13.84 1.33 -4.88
CA ASN A 9 -13.92 0.34 -3.82
C ASN A 9 -13.15 -0.95 -4.20
N TYR A 10 -12.94 -1.85 -3.26
CA TYR A 10 -12.51 -3.23 -3.51
C TYR A 10 -13.08 -4.19 -2.48
N GLU A 11 -13.12 -5.47 -2.84
CA GLU A 11 -13.50 -6.57 -1.96
C GLU A 11 -12.64 -7.81 -2.27
N LEU A 12 -12.03 -8.39 -1.23
CA LEU A 12 -11.28 -9.65 -1.30
C LEU A 12 -12.00 -10.67 -0.41
N LEU A 13 -12.30 -11.85 -0.95
CA LEU A 13 -13.04 -12.90 -0.23
C LEU A 13 -12.35 -14.26 -0.38
N VAL A 14 -12.35 -15.03 0.70
CA VAL A 14 -12.54 -16.48 0.63
C VAL A 14 -13.67 -16.82 1.57
N LYS A 15 -14.88 -17.08 1.03
CA LYS A 15 -16.14 -17.20 1.80
C LYS A 15 -17.11 -18.21 1.15
N PRO A 16 -17.95 -18.90 1.94
CA PRO A 16 -19.14 -19.57 1.40
C PRO A 16 -20.09 -18.57 0.74
N LEU A 17 -20.60 -18.90 -0.46
CA LEU A 17 -21.63 -18.16 -1.19
C LEU A 17 -23.00 -18.20 -0.48
N VAL A 18 -23.26 -19.29 0.24
CA VAL A 18 -24.45 -19.52 1.07
C VAL A 18 -23.96 -19.90 2.45
N GLN A 19 -24.62 -19.40 3.51
CA GLN A 19 -24.25 -19.78 4.88
C GLN A 19 -24.42 -21.31 5.06
N PRO A 20 -23.50 -22.02 5.73
CA PRO A 20 -23.50 -23.49 5.74
C PRO A 20 -24.75 -24.14 6.35
N ASP A 21 -25.43 -23.45 7.25
CA ASP A 21 -26.71 -23.82 7.87
C ASP A 21 -27.92 -23.54 6.97
N ALA A 22 -27.81 -22.57 6.06
CA ALA A 22 -28.84 -22.19 5.09
C ALA A 22 -28.75 -22.94 3.73
N ASP A 23 -27.69 -23.73 3.49
CA ASP A 23 -27.50 -24.48 2.23
C ASP A 23 -28.34 -25.78 2.16
N ILE A 24 -29.67 -25.60 2.21
CA ILE A 24 -30.69 -26.65 2.16
C ILE A 24 -30.61 -27.47 0.86
N LEU A 25 -30.14 -26.87 -0.24
CA LEU A 25 -30.04 -27.51 -1.56
C LEU A 25 -28.70 -28.20 -1.81
N GLY A 26 -27.72 -28.06 -0.91
CA GLY A 26 -26.37 -28.61 -1.09
C GLY A 26 -25.56 -27.93 -2.20
N ALA A 27 -25.97 -26.73 -2.64
CA ALA A 27 -25.43 -25.99 -3.77
C ALA A 27 -24.41 -24.90 -3.36
N GLY A 28 -24.09 -24.78 -2.07
CA GLY A 28 -23.14 -23.81 -1.54
C GLY A 28 -21.73 -24.00 -2.12
N ARG A 29 -21.26 -23.01 -2.89
CA ARG A 29 -19.89 -22.91 -3.39
C ARG A 29 -19.03 -22.02 -2.47
N THR A 30 -17.70 -22.18 -2.48
CA THR A 30 -16.78 -21.21 -1.85
C THR A 30 -16.28 -20.23 -2.89
N ILE A 31 -16.56 -18.93 -2.71
CA ILE A 31 -16.03 -17.85 -3.54
C ILE A 31 -14.59 -17.58 -3.11
N ILE A 32 -13.66 -17.60 -4.07
CA ILE A 32 -12.37 -16.89 -3.97
C ILE A 32 -12.52 -15.64 -4.84
N GLN A 33 -12.27 -14.45 -4.31
CA GLN A 33 -12.39 -13.18 -5.03
C GLN A 33 -11.17 -12.29 -4.82
N GLY A 34 -10.62 -11.77 -5.92
CA GLY A 34 -9.49 -10.83 -5.93
C GLY A 34 -9.84 -9.53 -6.65
N TYR A 35 -9.07 -8.49 -6.32
CA TYR A 35 -9.10 -7.18 -6.96
C TYR A 35 -8.03 -7.10 -8.06
N PHE A 36 -8.44 -6.61 -9.23
CA PHE A 36 -7.62 -6.52 -10.44
C PHE A 36 -7.69 -5.09 -10.95
N LEU A 37 -6.54 -4.49 -11.24
CA LEU A 37 -6.46 -3.12 -11.74
C LEU A 37 -5.51 -3.04 -12.93
N THR A 38 -6.09 -2.94 -14.12
CA THR A 38 -5.33 -2.61 -15.34
C THR A 38 -4.98 -1.13 -15.32
N ILE A 39 -3.71 -0.80 -15.59
CA ILE A 39 -3.19 0.57 -15.64
C ILE A 39 -2.35 0.74 -16.90
N THR A 40 -2.77 1.64 -17.80
CA THR A 40 -2.01 2.04 -19.00
C THR A 40 -1.38 3.41 -18.79
N ASN A 41 -0.09 3.54 -19.04
CA ASN A 41 0.63 4.81 -19.02
C ASN A 41 0.54 5.48 -20.40
N LEU A 42 -0.30 6.52 -20.55
CA LEU A 42 -0.49 7.20 -21.84
C LEU A 42 0.67 8.13 -22.24
N ASN A 43 1.69 8.27 -21.40
CA ASN A 43 2.82 9.17 -21.62
C ASN A 43 3.92 8.40 -22.37
N THR A 44 4.39 8.92 -23.50
CA THR A 44 5.30 8.20 -24.42
C THR A 44 6.79 8.35 -24.12
N SER A 45 7.14 9.17 -23.11
CA SER A 45 8.54 9.54 -22.80
C SER A 45 8.95 9.37 -21.34
N VAL A 46 8.02 9.16 -20.40
CA VAL A 46 8.30 9.09 -18.96
C VAL A 46 7.56 7.93 -18.32
N ALA A 47 8.30 7.07 -17.61
CA ALA A 47 7.75 5.92 -16.89
C ALA A 47 6.96 6.39 -15.66
N ALA A 48 5.74 5.90 -15.51
CA ALA A 48 4.88 6.22 -14.39
C ALA A 48 5.29 5.37 -13.17
N ARG A 49 6.04 5.99 -12.23
CA ARG A 49 6.33 5.38 -10.92
C ARG A 49 5.12 5.58 -10.00
N LEU A 50 4.32 4.52 -9.86
CA LEU A 50 3.01 4.54 -9.23
C LEU A 50 3.04 3.89 -7.84
N ARG A 51 2.07 4.29 -7.04
CA ARG A 51 1.85 3.80 -5.68
C ARG A 51 0.37 3.57 -5.44
N LEU A 52 0.02 2.35 -5.04
CA LEU A 52 -1.36 1.90 -4.86
C LEU A 52 -1.55 1.52 -3.39
N ASN A 53 -2.34 2.32 -2.67
CA ASN A 53 -2.63 2.13 -1.24
C ASN A 53 -4.04 1.55 -1.08
N PHE A 54 -4.12 0.35 -0.52
CA PHE A 54 -5.38 -0.29 -0.14
C PHE A 54 -5.68 0.03 1.31
N ARG A 55 -6.93 0.44 1.58
CA ARG A 55 -7.41 0.72 2.94
C ARG A 55 -8.56 -0.17 3.33
N ALA A 56 -8.59 -0.61 4.58
CA ALA A 56 -9.71 -1.28 5.21
C ALA A 56 -9.84 -0.79 6.65
N GLN A 57 -11.05 -0.46 7.09
CA GLN A 57 -11.28 0.04 8.46
C GLN A 57 -11.70 -1.08 9.42
N SER A 58 -12.27 -2.17 8.91
CA SER A 58 -12.89 -3.24 9.71
C SER A 58 -11.97 -4.41 10.07
N VAL A 59 -10.78 -4.51 9.47
CA VAL A 59 -9.85 -5.63 9.62
C VAL A 59 -8.40 -5.15 9.61
N ASP A 60 -7.54 -5.82 10.39
CA ASP A 60 -6.09 -5.61 10.31
C ASP A 60 -5.55 -6.28 9.04
N LEU A 61 -5.25 -5.50 8.00
CA LEU A 61 -4.68 -5.96 6.74
C LEU A 61 -3.34 -6.70 6.91
N ASN A 62 -2.55 -6.42 7.95
CA ASN A 62 -1.28 -7.13 8.18
C ASN A 62 -1.52 -8.55 8.71
N SER A 63 -2.62 -8.77 9.44
CA SER A 63 -3.07 -10.13 9.84
C SER A 63 -3.60 -10.97 8.67
N GLN A 64 -4.00 -10.33 7.56
CA GLN A 64 -4.68 -11.04 6.46
C GLN A 64 -3.69 -11.74 5.51
N PRO A 65 -3.97 -13.00 5.12
CA PRO A 65 -3.16 -13.74 4.16
C PRO A 65 -3.50 -13.26 2.74
N LEU A 66 -2.79 -12.23 2.28
CA LEU A 66 -2.99 -11.58 0.98
C LEU A 66 -1.68 -11.50 0.19
N LEU A 67 -1.73 -11.90 -1.08
CA LEU A 67 -0.65 -11.76 -2.06
C LEU A 67 -1.00 -10.67 -3.08
N ALA A 68 0.03 -9.94 -3.54
CA ALA A 68 -0.09 -9.00 -4.64
C ALA A 68 0.90 -9.31 -5.75
N PHE A 69 0.52 -9.01 -6.98
CA PHE A 69 1.35 -9.21 -8.17
C PHE A 69 1.24 -8.00 -9.11
N LEU A 70 2.26 -7.80 -9.92
CA LEU A 70 2.18 -7.03 -11.16
C LEU A 70 2.43 -7.99 -12.32
N ASP A 71 1.45 -8.17 -13.19
CA ASP A 71 1.69 -8.66 -14.54
C ASP A 71 2.06 -7.47 -15.42
N ALA A 72 3.30 -7.42 -15.86
CA ALA A 72 3.80 -6.47 -16.85
C ALA A 72 4.73 -7.24 -17.79
N ASN A 73 4.73 -6.89 -19.08
CA ASN A 73 5.48 -7.61 -20.11
C ASN A 73 5.19 -9.15 -20.13
N GLY A 74 3.97 -9.54 -19.73
CA GLY A 74 3.52 -10.94 -19.67
C GLY A 74 4.15 -11.78 -18.56
N THR A 75 4.76 -11.16 -17.55
CA THR A 75 5.39 -11.84 -16.41
C THR A 75 4.77 -11.40 -15.09
N ASN A 76 4.10 -12.35 -14.41
CA ASN A 76 3.52 -12.12 -13.08
C ASN A 76 4.62 -12.06 -12.02
N SER A 77 4.95 -10.84 -11.60
CA SER A 77 5.97 -10.54 -10.60
C SER A 77 5.33 -10.33 -9.22
N LEU A 78 5.79 -11.07 -8.20
CA LEU A 78 5.30 -10.91 -6.83
C LEU A 78 5.66 -9.53 -6.26
N LEU A 79 4.70 -8.84 -5.65
CA LEU A 79 4.89 -7.56 -5.00
C LEU A 79 4.78 -7.66 -3.47
N VAL A 80 5.82 -7.17 -2.78
CA VAL A 80 5.82 -6.96 -1.33
C VAL A 80 5.32 -5.54 -1.04
N PRO A 81 4.51 -5.30 0.02
CA PRO A 81 4.13 -3.95 0.41
C PRO A 81 5.35 -3.08 0.76
N THR A 82 5.38 -1.84 0.27
CA THR A 82 6.40 -0.84 0.62
C THR A 82 6.06 -0.03 1.86
N LEU A 83 4.79 -0.06 2.29
CA LEU A 83 4.34 0.36 3.62
C LEU A 83 3.21 -0.58 4.05
N SER A 84 3.23 -0.99 5.32
CA SER A 84 2.21 -1.84 5.93
C SER A 84 1.81 -1.28 7.30
N GLY A 85 0.52 -1.12 7.52
CA GLY A 85 -0.08 -0.73 8.80
C GLY A 85 -1.46 -1.38 8.92
N ALA A 86 -2.01 -1.45 10.13
CA ALA A 86 -3.20 -2.27 10.40
C ALA A 86 -4.37 -1.97 9.43
N THR A 87 -4.65 -0.70 9.14
CA THR A 87 -5.73 -0.32 8.23
C THR A 87 -5.28 -0.04 6.78
N SER A 88 -4.00 -0.22 6.44
CA SER A 88 -3.51 0.08 5.08
C SER A 88 -2.28 -0.72 4.60
N ARG A 89 -2.31 -1.22 3.36
CA ARG A 89 -1.13 -1.74 2.65
C ARG A 89 -0.84 -0.91 1.40
N THR A 90 0.39 -0.46 1.23
CA THR A 90 0.90 0.30 0.08
C THR A 90 1.79 -0.58 -0.78
N TYR A 91 1.56 -0.59 -2.09
CA TYR A 91 2.43 -1.21 -3.09
C TYR A 91 3.01 -0.15 -4.02
N THR A 92 4.28 -0.27 -4.38
CA THR A 92 4.97 0.65 -5.32
C THR A 92 5.47 -0.13 -6.53
N PHE A 93 5.22 0.38 -7.73
CA PHE A 93 5.64 -0.24 -8.98
C PHE A 93 5.82 0.81 -10.09
N THR A 94 6.30 0.39 -11.27
CA THR A 94 6.47 1.26 -12.44
C THR A 94 5.65 0.71 -13.60
N ILE A 95 5.02 1.59 -14.38
CA ILE A 95 4.47 1.29 -15.71
C ILE A 95 5.27 2.09 -16.73
N GLU A 96 5.90 1.41 -17.69
CA GLU A 96 6.79 2.05 -18.67
C GLU A 96 6.04 2.95 -19.68
N PRO A 97 6.72 3.82 -20.44
CA PRO A 97 6.06 4.75 -21.36
C PRO A 97 5.24 4.01 -22.44
N GLY A 98 3.95 4.31 -22.55
CA GLY A 98 3.03 3.61 -23.48
C GLY A 98 2.63 2.19 -23.07
N ASP A 99 3.14 1.65 -21.96
CA ASP A 99 2.92 0.27 -21.52
C ASP A 99 1.63 0.12 -20.67
N THR A 100 1.17 -1.13 -20.51
CA THR A 100 0.02 -1.51 -19.68
C THR A 100 0.39 -2.64 -18.71
N GLY A 101 0.29 -2.37 -17.42
CA GLY A 101 0.38 -3.40 -16.38
C GLY A 101 -0.99 -3.79 -15.84
N LEU A 102 -1.08 -5.01 -15.32
CA LEU A 102 -2.21 -5.49 -14.51
C LEU A 102 -1.71 -5.73 -13.07
N PHE A 103 -2.10 -4.84 -12.17
CA PHE A 103 -1.92 -5.08 -10.74
C PHE A 103 -3.00 -6.05 -10.23
N ILE A 104 -2.62 -6.99 -9.38
CA ILE A 104 -3.49 -8.00 -8.77
C ILE A 104 -3.28 -7.96 -7.25
N LEU A 105 -4.36 -7.96 -6.47
CA LEU A 105 -4.35 -8.23 -5.03
C LEU A 105 -5.43 -9.26 -4.72
N GLN A 106 -5.05 -10.36 -4.08
CA GLN A 106 -5.94 -11.48 -3.81
C GLN A 106 -5.59 -12.18 -2.49
N PRO A 107 -6.51 -12.96 -1.90
CA PRO A 107 -6.18 -13.87 -0.81
C PRO A 107 -5.08 -14.87 -1.21
N ASP A 108 -4.25 -15.27 -0.25
CA ASP A 108 -3.18 -16.25 -0.49
C ASP A 108 -3.73 -17.67 -0.58
N VAL A 109 -4.25 -18.01 -1.75
CA VAL A 109 -4.75 -19.35 -2.08
C VAL A 109 -3.65 -20.38 -2.31
N THR A 110 -2.36 -20.02 -2.14
CA THR A 110 -1.28 -21.02 -2.05
C THR A 110 -1.26 -21.68 -0.66
N GLN A 111 -1.77 -20.97 0.36
CA GLN A 111 -1.95 -21.50 1.70
C GLN A 111 -3.26 -22.30 1.77
N LYS A 112 -3.14 -23.63 1.88
CA LYS A 112 -4.27 -24.56 1.97
C LYS A 112 -5.30 -24.16 3.06
N SER A 113 -4.84 -23.68 4.21
CA SER A 113 -5.68 -23.18 5.32
C SER A 113 -6.57 -21.99 4.95
N VAL A 114 -6.16 -21.14 4.01
CA VAL A 114 -6.95 -19.98 3.55
C VAL A 114 -8.17 -20.43 2.77
N VAL A 115 -8.00 -21.48 1.95
CA VAL A 115 -9.07 -22.09 1.16
C VAL A 115 -10.02 -22.92 2.04
N GLU A 116 -9.48 -23.73 2.96
CA GLU A 116 -10.28 -24.62 3.81
C GLU A 116 -11.02 -23.90 4.94
N ASN A 117 -10.46 -22.83 5.53
CA ASN A 117 -11.15 -22.06 6.57
C ASN A 117 -12.26 -21.16 6.03
N ALA A 118 -12.18 -20.77 4.74
CA ALA A 118 -13.15 -19.92 4.03
C ALA A 118 -13.68 -18.72 4.87
N ASN A 119 -12.76 -18.03 5.56
CA ASN A 119 -13.08 -16.97 6.52
C ASN A 119 -12.51 -15.58 6.16
N VAL A 120 -11.74 -15.44 5.08
CA VAL A 120 -11.13 -14.15 4.66
C VAL A 120 -12.18 -13.23 4.06
N GLU A 121 -12.25 -11.99 4.56
CA GLU A 121 -13.14 -10.94 4.04
C GLU A 121 -12.52 -9.56 4.31
N VAL A 122 -12.17 -8.86 3.24
CA VAL A 122 -11.55 -7.54 3.29
C VAL A 122 -12.31 -6.62 2.34
N ARG A 123 -12.87 -5.53 2.87
CA ARG A 123 -13.54 -4.47 2.08
C ARG A 123 -12.91 -3.11 2.34
N GLY A 124 -12.93 -2.26 1.32
CA GLY A 124 -12.58 -0.85 1.47
C GLY A 124 -12.40 -0.15 0.13
N TYR A 125 -11.40 0.71 0.03
CA TYR A 125 -11.08 1.46 -1.20
C TYR A 125 -9.57 1.48 -1.49
N ALA A 126 -9.24 1.66 -2.77
CA ALA A 126 -7.87 1.80 -3.25
C ALA A 126 -7.60 3.25 -3.69
N THR A 127 -6.46 3.82 -3.31
CA THR A 127 -5.97 5.11 -3.83
C THR A 127 -4.71 4.91 -4.66
N LEU A 128 -4.60 5.65 -5.76
CA LEU A 128 -3.45 5.64 -6.67
C LEU A 128 -2.78 7.01 -6.64
N SER A 129 -1.48 7.05 -6.32
CA SER A 129 -0.66 8.24 -6.29
C SER A 129 0.67 8.04 -6.99
N LEU A 130 1.43 9.13 -7.15
CA LEU A 130 2.81 9.06 -7.63
C LEU A 130 3.74 8.60 -6.50
N ALA A 131 4.63 7.65 -6.79
CA ALA A 131 5.69 7.23 -5.88
C ALA A 131 6.81 8.28 -5.76
N THR A 132 6.95 9.14 -6.77
CA THR A 132 7.83 10.33 -6.77
C THR A 132 6.95 11.58 -6.86
N PRO A 133 6.49 12.14 -5.73
CA PRO A 133 5.44 13.14 -5.68
C PRO A 133 5.87 14.56 -6.08
N PHE A 134 7.18 14.87 -6.08
CA PHE A 134 7.72 16.19 -6.40
C PHE A 134 8.38 16.22 -7.78
N GLY A 135 8.25 17.34 -8.48
CA GLY A 135 8.77 17.54 -9.83
C GLY A 135 7.79 18.27 -10.74
N SER A 136 8.01 18.20 -12.06
CA SER A 136 7.26 18.94 -13.09
C SER A 136 6.37 18.06 -13.97
N ASN A 137 6.41 16.74 -13.83
CA ASN A 137 5.70 15.82 -14.73
C ASN A 137 4.21 15.69 -14.36
N SER A 138 3.37 15.48 -15.38
CA SER A 138 2.01 14.99 -15.22
C SER A 138 1.83 13.72 -16.03
N PHE A 139 1.07 12.79 -15.46
CA PHE A 139 0.85 11.45 -15.99
C PHE A 139 -0.63 11.24 -16.27
N ASN A 140 -0.99 11.17 -17.56
CA ASN A 140 -2.28 10.63 -17.96
C ASN A 140 -2.23 9.11 -17.90
N LEU A 141 -3.17 8.52 -17.16
CA LEU A 141 -3.29 7.08 -16.96
C LEU A 141 -4.71 6.63 -17.34
N LEU A 142 -4.84 5.49 -18.03
CA LEU A 142 -6.11 4.77 -18.07
C LEU A 142 -6.11 3.73 -16.95
N VAL A 143 -7.20 3.66 -16.20
CA VAL A 143 -7.43 2.71 -15.12
C VAL A 143 -8.73 1.95 -15.35
N THR A 144 -8.67 0.63 -15.21
CA THR A 144 -9.85 -0.25 -15.25
C THR A 144 -9.81 -1.15 -14.02
N PRO A 145 -10.44 -0.73 -12.89
CA PRO A 145 -10.62 -1.60 -11.74
C PRO A 145 -11.66 -2.68 -12.04
N GLN A 146 -11.40 -3.88 -11.57
CA GLN A 146 -12.23 -5.07 -11.77
C GLN A 146 -12.20 -5.93 -10.50
N GLN A 147 -13.24 -6.72 -10.31
CA GLN A 147 -13.16 -7.91 -9.46
C GLN A 147 -13.23 -9.15 -10.33
N ARG A 148 -12.47 -10.17 -9.93
CA ARG A 148 -12.55 -11.50 -10.55
C ARG A 148 -12.66 -12.53 -9.44
N GLY A 149 -13.61 -13.44 -9.58
CA GLY A 149 -13.88 -14.50 -8.63
C GLY A 149 -13.96 -15.86 -9.30
N THR A 150 -13.54 -16.88 -8.55
CA THR A 150 -13.67 -18.30 -8.89
C THR A 150 -14.53 -18.96 -7.84
N PHE A 151 -15.49 -19.78 -8.24
CA PHE A 151 -16.35 -20.53 -7.32
C PHE A 151 -15.89 -21.98 -7.23
N LEU A 152 -15.44 -22.38 -6.05
CA LEU A 152 -15.06 -23.76 -5.75
C LEU A 152 -16.32 -24.61 -5.48
N PRO A 153 -16.40 -25.86 -5.97
CA PRO A 153 -17.45 -26.80 -5.59
C PRO A 153 -17.56 -27.03 -4.08
N LYS A 154 -18.75 -27.41 -3.60
CA LYS A 154 -18.98 -27.75 -2.19
C LYS A 154 -18.05 -28.88 -1.75
N GLY A 155 -17.32 -28.68 -0.65
CA GLY A 155 -16.40 -29.69 -0.12
C GLY A 155 -15.13 -29.90 -0.95
N TYR A 156 -14.77 -28.98 -1.86
CA TYR A 156 -13.47 -28.98 -2.51
C TYR A 156 -12.34 -28.98 -1.46
N THR A 157 -11.46 -29.97 -1.53
CA THR A 157 -10.29 -30.09 -0.64
C THR A 157 -9.02 -29.93 -1.46
N VAL A 158 -8.11 -29.04 -1.04
CA VAL A 158 -6.86 -28.81 -1.77
C VAL A 158 -6.02 -30.10 -1.74
N PRO A 159 -5.67 -30.70 -2.90
CA PRO A 159 -4.92 -31.95 -2.94
C PRO A 159 -3.54 -31.82 -2.27
N PRO A 160 -3.09 -32.80 -1.47
CA PRO A 160 -1.79 -32.72 -0.78
C PRO A 160 -0.58 -32.85 -1.72
N VAL A 161 -0.80 -33.32 -2.95
CA VAL A 161 0.21 -33.40 -4.01
C VAL A 161 -0.48 -33.05 -5.33
N PRO A 162 0.11 -32.19 -6.19
CA PRO A 162 -0.41 -31.97 -7.55
C PRO A 162 -0.44 -33.30 -8.33
N PRO A 163 -1.56 -33.70 -8.96
CA PRO A 163 -1.69 -35.03 -9.57
C PRO A 163 -0.73 -35.18 -10.75
N ALA A 164 0.31 -36.02 -10.57
CA ALA A 164 1.45 -36.15 -11.49
C ALA A 164 1.07 -36.46 -12.95
N SER A 165 0.05 -37.31 -13.15
CA SER A 165 -0.63 -37.50 -14.45
C SER A 165 -1.84 -38.43 -14.27
N ALA A 166 -2.92 -37.91 -13.68
CA ALA A 166 -4.17 -38.66 -13.48
C ALA A 166 -5.38 -37.87 -13.98
N ALA A 167 -6.45 -38.59 -14.31
CA ALA A 167 -7.70 -38.00 -14.79
C ALA A 167 -8.21 -36.95 -13.78
N ARG A 168 -8.27 -35.69 -14.21
CA ARG A 168 -8.98 -34.65 -13.46
C ARG A 168 -10.46 -35.06 -13.43
N THR A 169 -10.95 -35.48 -12.27
CA THR A 169 -12.36 -35.29 -11.94
C THR A 169 -12.69 -33.84 -12.28
N ARG A 170 -13.70 -33.63 -13.13
CA ARG A 170 -13.95 -32.33 -13.75
C ARG A 170 -14.63 -31.40 -12.75
N GLU A 171 -13.83 -30.92 -11.81
CA GLU A 171 -14.20 -29.95 -10.79
C GLU A 171 -14.75 -28.70 -11.46
N ASP A 172 -15.96 -28.35 -11.04
CA ASP A 172 -16.80 -27.35 -11.70
C ASP A 172 -16.43 -25.95 -11.22
N PHE A 173 -15.29 -25.44 -11.72
CA PHE A 173 -14.78 -24.11 -11.43
C PHE A 173 -15.47 -23.05 -12.31
N ASP A 174 -16.61 -22.53 -11.83
CA ASP A 174 -17.20 -21.31 -12.39
C ASP A 174 -16.29 -20.09 -12.14
N GLN A 175 -16.33 -19.13 -13.07
CA GLN A 175 -15.62 -17.85 -12.94
C GLN A 175 -16.56 -16.67 -13.23
N LEU A 176 -16.37 -15.58 -12.49
CA LEU A 176 -17.04 -14.30 -12.70
C LEU A 176 -15.98 -13.20 -12.79
N ALA A 177 -16.13 -12.29 -13.76
CA ALA A 177 -15.31 -11.09 -13.86
C ALA A 177 -16.22 -9.90 -14.16
N TYR A 178 -16.08 -8.81 -13.40
CA TYR A 178 -16.87 -7.59 -13.60
C TYR A 178 -16.05 -6.33 -13.33
N GLY A 179 -16.34 -5.28 -14.10
CA GLY A 179 -15.75 -3.96 -13.90
C GLY A 179 -16.32 -3.28 -12.66
N LEU A 180 -15.47 -2.57 -11.94
CA LEU A 180 -15.89 -1.68 -10.86
C LEU A 180 -16.05 -0.24 -11.40
N PRO A 181 -16.99 0.55 -10.84
CA PRO A 181 -17.03 1.97 -11.12
C PRO A 181 -15.76 2.64 -10.57
N THR A 182 -15.14 3.52 -11.36
CA THR A 182 -14.13 4.43 -10.82
C THR A 182 -14.80 5.53 -9.98
N ALA A 183 -14.10 6.08 -8.99
CA ALA A 183 -14.65 7.11 -8.09
C ALA A 183 -15.09 8.40 -8.83
N THR A 184 -14.58 8.63 -10.05
CA THR A 184 -14.94 9.75 -10.93
C THR A 184 -15.97 9.38 -12.00
N GLY A 185 -16.34 8.10 -12.13
CA GLY A 185 -17.14 7.57 -13.23
C GLY A 185 -16.44 7.49 -14.60
N GLY A 186 -15.18 7.96 -14.71
CA GLY A 186 -14.37 7.91 -15.93
C GLY A 186 -13.12 7.06 -15.76
N SER A 187 -12.67 6.40 -16.84
CA SER A 187 -11.49 5.52 -16.83
C SER A 187 -10.15 6.26 -16.92
N GLN A 188 -10.12 7.56 -17.18
CA GLN A 188 -8.87 8.34 -17.23
C GLN A 188 -8.64 9.10 -15.91
N ILE A 189 -7.42 8.98 -15.36
CA ILE A 189 -6.94 9.77 -14.23
C ILE A 189 -5.69 10.54 -14.67
N THR A 190 -5.65 11.84 -14.37
CA THR A 190 -4.46 12.68 -14.59
C THR A 190 -3.81 12.99 -13.25
N LEU A 191 -2.75 12.25 -12.93
CA LEU A 191 -1.89 12.55 -11.79
C LEU A 191 -0.87 13.63 -12.16
N ALA A 192 -0.42 14.43 -11.20
CA ALA A 192 0.64 15.41 -11.39
C ALA A 192 1.58 15.47 -10.19
N GLN A 193 2.86 15.66 -10.48
CA GLN A 193 3.86 16.00 -9.47
C GLN A 193 3.60 17.42 -8.94
N ILE A 194 3.92 17.62 -7.67
CA ILE A 194 3.84 18.93 -7.04
C ILE A 194 5.12 19.71 -7.37
N ASN A 195 4.93 20.84 -8.05
CA ASN A 195 5.96 21.83 -8.32
C ASN A 195 5.70 23.06 -7.43
N PHE A 196 6.69 23.49 -6.64
CA PHE A 196 6.55 24.62 -5.74
C PHE A 196 7.09 25.91 -6.37
N PRO A 197 6.26 26.95 -6.57
CA PRO A 197 6.73 28.22 -7.11
C PRO A 197 7.63 28.95 -6.11
N ILE A 198 8.68 29.60 -6.62
CA ILE A 198 9.72 30.26 -5.84
C ILE A 198 9.11 31.23 -4.81
N GLY A 199 9.59 31.15 -3.57
CA GLY A 199 9.25 32.11 -2.51
C GLY A 199 7.88 31.93 -1.85
N ARG A 200 7.15 30.83 -2.11
CA ARG A 200 5.91 30.50 -1.41
C ARG A 200 6.07 29.21 -0.59
N PRO A 201 5.73 29.21 0.72
CA PRO A 201 5.72 27.97 1.49
C PRO A 201 4.63 27.04 0.96
N PRO A 202 4.89 25.72 0.85
CA PRO A 202 3.88 24.74 0.50
C PRO A 202 2.70 24.72 1.46
N ILE A 203 1.49 24.70 0.91
CA ILE A 203 0.26 24.37 1.63
C ILE A 203 -0.33 23.14 0.96
N LEU A 204 -0.24 22.00 1.63
CA LEU A 204 -0.93 20.77 1.26
C LEU A 204 -2.23 20.69 2.07
N SER A 205 -3.33 20.26 1.46
CA SER A 205 -4.56 20.00 2.20
C SER A 205 -4.40 18.74 3.07
N PRO A 206 -5.03 18.67 4.26
CA PRO A 206 -5.04 17.46 5.09
C PRO A 206 -5.52 16.24 4.33
N GLU A 207 -6.55 16.39 3.50
CA GLU A 207 -7.10 15.36 2.61
C GLU A 207 -6.04 14.70 1.71
N LEU A 208 -5.05 15.44 1.19
CA LEU A 208 -3.97 14.86 0.39
C LEU A 208 -2.96 14.05 1.23
N LEU A 209 -2.74 14.44 2.49
CA LEU A 209 -1.91 13.68 3.43
C LEU A 209 -2.66 12.45 3.97
N GLU A 210 -3.98 12.54 4.10
CA GLU A 210 -4.84 11.41 4.44
C GLU A 210 -4.91 10.40 3.29
N LEU A 211 -5.05 10.83 2.03
CA LEU A 211 -5.04 9.97 0.84
C LEU A 211 -3.65 9.36 0.53
N ASP A 212 -2.58 9.96 1.04
CA ASP A 212 -1.19 9.59 0.76
C ASP A 212 -0.30 9.73 2.03
N PRO A 213 -0.16 8.66 2.84
CA PRO A 213 0.51 8.77 4.14
C PRO A 213 2.04 8.82 4.03
N ASP A 214 2.66 8.21 3.00
CA ASP A 214 4.11 8.38 2.80
C ASP A 214 4.48 9.77 2.28
N LEU A 215 3.54 10.55 1.71
CA LEU A 215 3.83 11.94 1.35
C LEU A 215 4.26 12.75 2.58
N LEU A 216 3.56 12.59 3.70
CA LEU A 216 3.94 13.18 4.98
C LEU A 216 5.33 12.70 5.43
N ARG A 217 5.61 11.40 5.29
CA ARG A 217 6.91 10.81 5.63
C ARG A 217 8.05 11.35 4.75
N GLN A 218 7.89 11.40 3.43
CA GLN A 218 8.90 11.95 2.51
C GLN A 218 9.19 13.44 2.79
N ILE A 219 8.18 14.19 3.23
CA ILE A 219 8.32 15.59 3.66
C ILE A 219 9.09 15.70 4.98
N GLN A 220 8.87 14.79 5.93
CA GLN A 220 9.60 14.74 7.21
C GLN A 220 11.04 14.25 7.04
N GLU A 221 11.27 13.24 6.20
CA GLU A 221 12.58 12.69 5.86
C GLU A 221 13.43 13.66 5.03
N ASN A 222 12.80 14.49 4.18
CA ASN A 222 13.50 15.45 3.33
C ASN A 222 12.71 16.77 3.18
N PRO A 223 12.69 17.64 4.22
CA PRO A 223 11.98 18.92 4.18
C PRO A 223 12.56 19.91 3.16
N ALA A 224 13.75 19.64 2.60
CA ALA A 224 14.28 20.41 1.48
C ALA A 224 13.50 20.19 0.17
N LEU A 225 12.69 19.13 0.05
CA LEU A 225 11.77 18.96 -1.10
C LEU A 225 10.64 20.00 -1.11
N LEU A 226 10.33 20.61 0.04
CA LEU A 226 9.38 21.74 0.14
C LEU A 226 10.00 23.08 -0.28
N THR A 227 11.32 23.15 -0.50
CA THR A 227 12.05 24.42 -0.71
C THR A 227 13.03 24.40 -1.89
N ARG A 228 13.31 23.24 -2.50
CA ARG A 228 14.24 23.11 -3.63
C ARG A 228 13.54 23.30 -4.99
N PRO A 229 14.25 23.91 -5.97
CA PRO A 229 13.72 24.10 -7.32
C PRO A 229 13.60 22.77 -8.09
N GLY A 230 12.85 22.78 -9.20
CA GLY A 230 12.70 21.63 -10.07
C GLY A 230 14.04 21.13 -10.63
N VAL A 231 14.37 19.87 -10.32
CA VAL A 231 15.54 19.14 -10.82
C VAL A 231 15.05 17.83 -11.45
N ASP A 232 15.52 17.52 -12.66
CA ASP A 232 15.22 16.25 -13.32
C ASP A 232 15.76 15.06 -12.50
N PRO A 233 14.94 14.03 -12.21
CA PRO A 233 15.33 12.92 -11.33
C PRO A 233 16.41 11.98 -11.91
N VAL A 234 16.88 12.24 -13.13
CA VAL A 234 17.84 11.39 -13.87
C VAL A 234 19.30 11.70 -13.50
N ARG A 235 19.60 12.89 -12.93
CA ARG A 235 20.98 13.27 -12.56
C ARG A 235 21.05 14.12 -11.29
N MET A 236 21.12 13.48 -10.12
CA MET A 236 22.08 13.83 -9.05
C MET A 236 21.96 12.88 -7.84
N ALA A 237 22.94 12.00 -7.68
CA ALA A 237 23.46 11.68 -6.36
C ALA A 237 24.67 12.62 -6.14
N PRO A 238 24.57 13.68 -5.31
CA PRO A 238 25.73 14.49 -4.97
C PRO A 238 26.59 13.72 -3.97
N ALA A 239 27.90 13.62 -4.22
CA ALA A 239 28.84 13.19 -3.19
C ALA A 239 28.81 14.22 -2.05
N ILE A 240 28.56 13.77 -0.82
CA ILE A 240 28.54 14.64 0.36
C ILE A 240 29.98 15.11 0.62
N PRO A 241 30.27 16.44 0.65
CA PRO A 241 31.59 16.93 1.02
C PRO A 241 31.89 16.55 2.48
N ALA A 242 33.06 15.95 2.73
CA ALA A 242 33.42 15.40 4.05
C ALA A 242 33.25 16.43 5.18
N ASP A 243 33.56 17.70 4.91
CA ASP A 243 33.45 18.83 5.84
C ASP A 243 32.02 19.01 6.40
N SER A 244 31.00 18.72 5.58
CA SER A 244 29.59 18.81 5.99
C SER A 244 29.15 17.66 6.90
N LEU A 245 29.76 16.47 6.74
CA LEU A 245 29.61 15.36 7.69
C LEU A 245 30.33 15.68 9.01
N GLN A 246 31.50 16.31 8.95
CA GLN A 246 32.25 16.72 10.14
C GLN A 246 31.50 17.80 10.94
N GLN A 247 30.87 18.78 10.28
CA GLN A 247 29.99 19.75 10.93
C GLN A 247 28.77 19.09 11.58
N ALA A 248 28.13 18.14 10.89
CA ALA A 248 26.99 17.40 11.45
C ALA A 248 27.38 16.55 12.68
N LEU A 249 28.56 15.92 12.65
CA LEU A 249 29.10 15.17 13.79
C LEU A 249 29.39 16.09 14.99
N ASN A 250 30.10 17.20 14.77
CA ASN A 250 30.42 18.16 15.85
C ASN A 250 29.15 18.69 16.54
N LEU A 251 28.11 19.03 15.75
CA LEU A 251 26.84 19.56 16.26
C LEU A 251 25.98 18.47 16.95
N MET A 252 26.23 17.19 16.68
CA MET A 252 25.69 16.09 17.48
C MET A 252 26.47 15.88 18.79
N THR A 253 27.80 16.04 18.80
CA THR A 253 28.62 15.98 20.03
C THR A 253 28.22 17.07 21.03
N GLU A 254 28.11 18.34 20.59
CA GLU A 254 27.65 19.44 21.44
C GLU A 254 26.27 19.18 22.07
N ARG A 255 25.37 18.51 21.33
CA ARG A 255 24.05 18.10 21.84
C ARG A 255 24.11 16.97 22.86
N ILE A 256 25.05 16.04 22.73
CA ILE A 256 25.24 14.95 23.69
C ILE A 256 25.81 15.50 25.00
N GLU A 257 26.87 16.32 24.94
CA GLU A 257 27.45 16.98 26.12
C GLU A 257 26.41 17.86 26.85
N GLY A 258 25.59 18.60 26.11
CA GLY A 258 24.49 19.39 26.67
C GLY A 258 23.40 18.53 27.38
N LEU A 259 23.15 17.31 26.90
CA LEU A 259 22.21 16.37 27.54
C LEU A 259 22.82 15.74 28.80
N GLU A 260 24.11 15.40 28.81
CA GLU A 260 24.79 14.86 29.99
C GLU A 260 24.83 15.87 31.15
N VAL A 261 25.02 17.17 30.85
CA VAL A 261 24.91 18.25 31.85
C VAL A 261 23.49 18.35 32.43
N LEU A 262 22.45 18.23 31.60
CA LEU A 262 21.05 18.26 32.05
C LEU A 262 20.70 17.05 32.91
N MET A 263 21.15 15.84 32.53
CA MET A 263 20.95 14.62 33.31
C MET A 263 21.69 14.68 34.66
N SER A 264 22.90 15.23 34.68
CA SER A 264 23.70 15.40 35.91
C SER A 264 23.04 16.31 36.94
N GLN A 265 22.24 17.30 36.50
CA GLN A 265 21.54 18.22 37.42
C GLN A 265 20.29 17.63 38.06
N GLN A 266 19.71 16.54 37.51
CA GLN A 266 18.46 15.96 38.03
C GLN A 266 18.64 15.00 39.22
N VAL A 267 19.87 14.59 39.55
CA VAL A 267 20.16 13.59 40.60
C VAL A 267 20.34 14.21 42.01
N GLY A 268 20.32 15.55 42.13
CA GLY A 268 20.82 16.28 43.31
C GLY A 268 19.82 16.80 44.35
N GLN A 269 18.55 16.35 44.37
CA GLN A 269 17.49 16.91 45.26
C GLN A 269 16.97 15.87 46.29
N PRO A 270 17.32 15.97 47.58
CA PRO A 270 16.81 15.07 48.61
C PRO A 270 15.41 15.45 49.10
N VAL A 271 14.50 14.48 49.17
CA VAL A 271 13.13 14.66 49.69
C VAL A 271 13.13 14.57 51.22
N VAL A 272 12.54 15.56 51.89
CA VAL A 272 12.36 15.59 53.35
C VAL A 272 10.90 15.29 53.71
N THR A 273 10.67 14.25 54.50
CA THR A 273 9.34 13.86 55.02
C THR A 273 9.33 13.84 56.55
N ASN A 274 8.35 14.52 57.16
CA ASN A 274 8.26 14.71 58.62
C ASN A 274 7.08 13.93 59.25
N GLY A 275 7.41 12.94 60.09
CA GLY A 275 6.59 12.38 61.19
C GLY A 275 5.39 11.49 60.83
N THR A 276 5.39 10.17 61.14
CA THR A 276 4.99 9.51 62.43
C THR A 276 3.51 9.68 62.80
N VAL A 277 2.73 8.67 63.24
CA VAL A 277 2.95 7.27 63.74
C VAL A 277 1.72 6.39 63.34
N ALA A 278 1.57 5.07 63.58
CA ALA A 278 2.27 4.01 64.34
C ALA A 278 1.87 2.57 63.86
N VAL A 279 2.44 1.55 64.53
CA VAL A 279 1.98 0.14 64.75
C VAL A 279 0.44 -0.03 64.60
N LYS A 280 -0.10 -1.03 63.90
CA LYS A 280 0.16 -2.48 64.02
C LYS A 280 -0.06 -3.26 62.72
#